data_AF-A0A1B7W3K2-F1
#
_entry.id   AF-A0A1B7W3K2-F1
#
_cell.length_a   1.000
_cell.length_b   1.000
_cell.length_c   1.000
_cell.angle_alpha   90.00
_cell.angle_beta   90.00
_cell.angle_gamma   90.00
#
_symmetry.space_group_name_H-M   'P 1'
#
loop_
_entity.id
_entity.type
_entity.pdbx_description
1 polymer ?
#
loop_
_entity_poly.entity_id
_entity_poly.type
_entity_poly.pdbx_seq_one_letter_code
_entity_poly.pdbx_strand_id
1 'polypeptide(L)'
;MNALTVNLDSVIKMTDDQFFKLCQANRDLRFERTANGELIIMPPTGGETGNRNAGITAQLWIWNEQNQEGIVFDSSTCFKLPNGADRSPDASWIKLERWDALTDEEKQKFPPICPDFVIELLSPSDSLKTTQEKMQEYIDNGVGL
;
A
#
# COMPACT_ATOMS: atom_id res chain seq x y z
N MET A 1 1.42 -2.38 18.36
CA MET A 1 1.85 -3.78 18.09
C MET A 1 2.72 -3.73 16.87
N ASN A 2 3.73 -4.59 16.77
CA ASN A 2 4.58 -4.62 15.58
C ASN A 2 3.92 -5.49 14.51
N ALA A 3 4.23 -5.22 13.24
CA ALA A 3 3.83 -6.09 12.15
C ALA A 3 4.37 -7.51 12.38
N LEU A 4 3.55 -8.52 12.06
CA LEU A 4 3.96 -9.93 12.10
C LEU A 4 4.28 -10.38 10.69
N THR A 5 5.42 -11.06 10.50
CA THR A 5 5.83 -11.61 9.20
C THR A 5 5.82 -13.13 9.25
N VAL A 6 5.21 -13.76 8.25
CA VAL A 6 5.11 -15.21 8.10
C VAL A 6 5.63 -15.61 6.73
N ASN A 7 6.63 -16.48 6.70
CA ASN A 7 7.09 -17.12 5.47
C ASN A 7 6.25 -18.39 5.22
N LEU A 8 5.54 -18.42 4.09
CA LEU A 8 4.67 -19.52 3.70
C LEU A 8 5.28 -20.46 2.65
N ASP A 9 6.51 -20.24 2.19
CA ASP A 9 7.13 -21.01 1.09
C ASP A 9 7.23 -22.51 1.38
N SER A 10 7.30 -22.91 2.66
CA SER A 10 7.32 -24.31 3.07
C SER A 10 5.98 -25.02 2.87
N VAL A 11 4.89 -24.27 2.68
CA VAL A 11 3.51 -24.76 2.55
C VAL A 11 2.92 -24.41 1.19
N ILE A 12 3.06 -23.17 0.75
CA ILE A 12 2.46 -22.66 -0.49
C ILE A 12 3.21 -21.44 -1.03
N LYS A 13 3.40 -21.41 -2.35
CA LYS A 13 3.74 -20.18 -3.09
C LYS A 13 2.47 -19.54 -3.61
N MET A 14 2.01 -18.48 -2.94
CA MET A 14 0.73 -17.84 -3.28
C MET A 14 0.81 -17.08 -4.60
N THR A 15 -0.15 -17.33 -5.50
CA THR A 15 -0.38 -16.46 -6.66
C THR A 15 -1.01 -15.13 -6.24
N ASP A 16 -1.02 -14.13 -7.12
CA ASP A 16 -1.64 -12.83 -6.87
C ASP A 16 -3.14 -12.97 -6.57
N ASP A 17 -3.86 -13.81 -7.33
CA ASP A 17 -5.29 -14.09 -7.07
C ASP A 17 -5.53 -14.81 -5.73
N GLN A 18 -4.61 -15.68 -5.30
CA GLN A 18 -4.71 -16.33 -3.99
C GLN A 18 -4.48 -15.34 -2.85
N PHE A 19 -3.49 -14.46 -3.00
CA PHE A 19 -3.24 -13.39 -2.04
C PHE A 19 -4.43 -12.43 -1.95
N PHE A 20 -4.98 -11.99 -3.08
CA PHE A 20 -6.19 -11.16 -3.10
C PHE A 20 -7.37 -11.84 -2.40
N LYS A 21 -7.62 -13.12 -2.68
CA LYS A 21 -8.68 -13.90 -2.00
C LYS A 21 -8.44 -14.03 -0.49
N LEU A 22 -7.19 -14.21 -0.07
CA LEU A 22 -6.83 -14.25 1.36
C LEU A 22 -7.20 -12.93 2.05
N CYS A 23 -6.83 -11.79 1.46
CA CYS A 23 -7.20 -10.47 1.98
C CYS A 23 -8.72 -10.29 2.03
N GLN A 24 -9.44 -10.69 0.97
CA GLN A 24 -10.90 -10.58 0.91
C GLN A 24 -11.63 -11.47 1.91
N ALA A 25 -11.06 -12.63 2.25
CA ALA A 25 -11.61 -13.53 3.26
C ALA A 25 -11.37 -13.05 4.70
N ASN A 26 -10.43 -12.13 4.89
CA ASN A 26 -9.95 -11.68 6.21
C ASN A 26 -9.92 -10.14 6.25
N ARG A 27 -11.06 -9.52 5.94
CA ARG A 27 -11.18 -8.06 5.75
C ARG A 27 -10.82 -7.21 6.96
N ASP A 28 -10.85 -7.80 8.15
CA ASP A 28 -10.48 -7.12 9.40
C ASP A 28 -8.95 -7.03 9.59
N LEU A 29 -8.18 -7.70 8.72
CA LEU A 29 -6.72 -7.69 8.74
C LEU A 29 -6.18 -6.91 7.52
N ARG A 30 -5.16 -6.10 7.76
CA ARG A 30 -4.39 -5.44 6.70
C ARG A 30 -3.18 -6.30 6.38
N PHE A 31 -3.16 -6.88 5.19
CA PHE A 31 -2.05 -7.69 4.71
C PHE A 31 -1.21 -6.92 3.70
N GLU A 32 0.10 -7.13 3.78
CA GLU A 32 1.05 -6.83 2.72
C GLU A 32 1.83 -8.10 2.37
N ARG A 33 2.50 -8.11 1.21
CA ARG A 33 3.36 -9.20 0.78
C ARG A 33 4.69 -8.67 0.31
N THR A 34 5.80 -9.23 0.80
CA THR A 34 7.14 -8.82 0.33
C THR A 34 7.41 -9.33 -1.08
N ALA A 35 8.42 -8.77 -1.75
CA ALA A 35 8.88 -9.27 -3.05
C ALA A 35 9.32 -10.76 -3.01
N ASN A 36 9.70 -11.26 -1.82
CA ASN A 36 10.04 -12.67 -1.60
C ASN A 36 8.81 -13.56 -1.32
N GLY A 37 7.60 -12.99 -1.29
CA GLY A 37 6.36 -13.72 -1.03
C GLY A 37 6.00 -13.89 0.45
N GLU A 38 6.72 -13.24 1.38
CA GLU A 38 6.41 -13.31 2.81
C GLU A 38 5.16 -12.48 3.11
N LEU A 39 4.28 -13.02 3.95
CA LEU A 39 3.04 -12.38 4.36
C LEU A 39 3.30 -11.49 5.58
N ILE A 40 2.96 -10.21 5.47
CA ILE A 40 3.02 -9.25 6.58
C ILE A 40 1.59 -8.95 7.03
N ILE A 41 1.35 -9.06 8.34
CA ILE A 41 0.08 -8.74 8.99
C ILE A 41 0.27 -7.46 9.78
N MET A 42 -0.35 -6.39 9.31
CA MET A 42 -0.32 -5.08 9.95
C MET A 42 -1.40 -5.03 11.03
N PRO A 43 -1.06 -4.63 12.28
CA PRO A 43 -2.05 -4.44 13.32
C PRO A 43 -2.93 -3.21 13.02
N PRO A 44 -4.12 -3.12 13.63
CA PRO A 44 -4.96 -1.95 13.47
C PRO A 44 -4.28 -0.70 14.04
N THR A 45 -4.47 0.42 13.34
CA THR A 45 -3.93 1.73 13.70
C THR A 45 -4.65 2.29 14.93
N GLY A 46 -3.90 2.86 15.88
CA GLY A 46 -4.46 3.55 17.05
C GLY A 46 -5.12 4.89 16.69
N GLY A 47 -6.00 5.39 17.56
CA GLY A 47 -6.85 6.56 17.26
C GLY A 47 -6.08 7.85 16.90
N GLU A 48 -4.98 8.15 17.59
CA GLU A 48 -4.19 9.37 17.30
C GLU A 48 -3.49 9.28 15.94
N THR A 49 -2.84 8.16 15.65
CA THR A 49 -2.22 7.90 14.34
C THR A 49 -3.29 7.92 13.24
N GLY A 50 -4.46 7.31 13.48
CA GLY A 50 -5.59 7.32 12.55
C GLY A 50 -6.09 8.74 12.26
N ASN A 51 -6.24 9.59 13.28
CA ASN A 51 -6.66 10.98 13.11
C ASN A 51 -5.63 11.79 12.28
N ARG A 52 -4.34 11.59 12.56
CA ARG A 52 -3.26 12.23 11.78
C ARG A 52 -3.27 11.76 10.33
N ASN A 53 -3.45 10.45 10.10
CA ASN A 53 -3.51 9.91 8.75
C ASN A 53 -4.72 10.44 7.97
N ALA A 54 -5.88 10.52 8.60
CA ALA A 54 -7.07 11.12 7.99
C ALA A 54 -6.80 12.57 7.52
N GLY A 55 -6.07 13.35 8.32
CA GLY A 55 -5.65 14.70 7.94
C GLY A 55 -4.66 14.73 6.77
N ILE A 56 -3.75 13.75 6.67
CA ILE A 56 -2.82 13.59 5.54
C ILE A 56 -3.60 13.28 4.26
N THR A 57 -4.45 12.25 4.29
CA THR A 57 -5.28 11.85 3.15
C THR A 57 -6.17 12.99 2.69
N ALA A 58 -6.79 13.73 3.63
CA ALA A 58 -7.64 14.88 3.29
C ALA A 58 -6.87 16.00 2.58
N GLN A 59 -5.67 16.35 3.05
CA GLN A 59 -4.85 17.38 2.40
C GLN A 59 -4.43 16.96 1.00
N LEU A 60 -3.98 15.71 0.82
CA LEU A 60 -3.60 15.17 -0.48
C LEU A 60 -4.80 15.14 -1.44
N TRP A 61 -5.97 14.73 -0.95
CA TRP A 61 -7.21 14.71 -1.73
C TRP A 61 -7.65 16.12 -2.14
N ILE A 62 -7.66 17.10 -1.23
CA ILE A 62 -8.02 18.49 -1.54
C ILE A 62 -7.06 19.09 -2.57
N TRP A 63 -5.76 18.85 -2.42
CA TRP A 63 -4.77 19.28 -3.41
C TRP A 63 -5.07 18.64 -4.77
N ASN A 64 -5.36 17.34 -4.83
CA ASN A 64 -5.67 16.66 -6.08
C ASN A 64 -6.96 17.19 -6.72
N GLU A 65 -8.02 17.47 -5.96
CA GLU A 65 -9.25 18.04 -6.51
C GLU A 65 -9.05 19.42 -7.15
N GLN A 66 -8.09 20.21 -6.65
CA GLN A 66 -7.76 21.52 -7.20
C GLN A 66 -6.94 21.43 -8.50
N ASN A 67 -6.06 20.43 -8.61
CA ASN A 67 -5.16 20.29 -9.77
C ASN A 67 -5.73 19.35 -10.84
N GLN A 68 -6.56 18.37 -10.44
CA GLN A 68 -7.20 17.36 -11.28
C GLN A 68 -6.20 16.50 -12.10
N GLU A 69 -5.01 16.27 -11.55
CA GLU A 69 -3.91 15.60 -12.25
C GLU A 69 -3.81 14.10 -11.95
N GLY A 70 -4.62 13.57 -11.02
CA GLY A 70 -4.55 12.17 -10.64
C GLY A 70 -5.65 11.67 -9.70
N ILE A 71 -5.36 10.56 -9.03
CA ILE A 71 -6.26 9.86 -8.11
C ILE A 71 -5.53 9.62 -6.79
N VAL A 72 -6.21 9.93 -5.68
CA VAL A 72 -5.71 9.74 -4.31
C VAL A 72 -6.30 8.48 -3.71
N PHE A 73 -5.49 7.75 -2.96
CA PHE A 73 -5.86 6.52 -2.27
C PHE A 73 -5.56 6.61 -0.78
N ASP A 74 -6.40 5.94 0.01
CA ASP A 74 -6.27 5.89 1.46
C ASP A 74 -5.26 4.82 1.93
N SER A 75 -5.10 4.69 3.25
CA SER A 75 -4.17 3.74 3.86
C SER A 75 -4.51 2.26 3.67
N SER A 76 -5.70 1.94 3.17
CA SER A 76 -6.18 0.55 3.02
C SER A 76 -5.98 0.00 1.61
N THR A 77 -5.72 0.87 0.64
CA THR A 77 -5.50 0.47 -0.74
C THR A 77 -4.18 -0.29 -0.85
N CYS A 78 -4.18 -1.41 -1.56
CA CYS A 78 -3.00 -2.24 -1.77
C CYS A 78 -2.62 -2.22 -3.25
N PHE A 79 -1.33 -2.02 -3.53
CA PHE A 79 -0.75 -1.92 -4.85
C PHE A 79 0.23 -3.05 -5.09
N LYS A 80 0.16 -3.66 -6.27
CA LYS A 80 1.14 -4.65 -6.72
C LYS A 80 2.29 -3.92 -7.42
N LEU A 81 3.45 -3.92 -6.77
CA LEU A 81 4.66 -3.27 -7.25
C LEU A 81 5.39 -4.09 -8.33
N PRO A 82 6.17 -3.46 -9.23
CA PRO A 82 6.96 -4.15 -10.26
C PRO A 82 7.88 -5.26 -9.75
N ASN A 83 8.46 -5.12 -8.56
CA ASN A 83 9.29 -6.15 -7.93
C ASN A 83 8.51 -7.36 -7.40
N GLY A 84 7.18 -7.36 -7.51
CA GLY A 84 6.31 -8.43 -7.05
C GLY A 84 5.75 -8.24 -5.64
N ALA A 85 6.17 -7.23 -4.89
CA ALA A 85 5.61 -6.92 -3.58
C ALA A 85 4.18 -6.36 -3.68
N ASP A 86 3.40 -6.53 -2.62
CA ASP A 86 2.08 -5.91 -2.45
C ASP A 86 2.14 -5.00 -1.22
N ARG A 87 1.94 -3.70 -1.43
CA ARG A 87 2.14 -2.66 -0.40
C ARG A 87 0.93 -1.74 -0.28
N SER A 88 0.67 -1.32 0.96
CA SER A 88 -0.35 -0.32 1.26
C SER A 88 0.33 0.86 1.94
N PRO A 89 0.66 1.94 1.21
CA PRO A 89 1.12 3.18 1.82
C PRO A 89 0.01 3.82 2.65
N ASP A 90 0.34 4.72 3.58
CA ASP A 90 -0.66 5.37 4.43
C ASP A 90 -1.46 6.47 3.71
N ALA A 91 -0.87 7.05 2.65
CA ALA A 91 -1.57 7.76 1.60
C ALA A 91 -0.77 7.65 0.30
N SER A 92 -1.44 7.65 -0.84
CA SER A 92 -0.75 7.63 -2.14
C SER A 92 -1.52 8.35 -3.23
N TRP A 93 -0.80 8.72 -4.28
CA TRP A 93 -1.37 9.37 -5.46
C TRP A 93 -0.78 8.78 -6.75
N ILE A 94 -1.63 8.64 -7.76
CA ILE A 94 -1.28 8.17 -9.10
C ILE A 94 -1.73 9.20 -10.13
N LYS A 95 -0.88 9.52 -11.09
CA LYS A 95 -1.22 10.37 -12.24
C LYS A 95 -2.42 9.81 -13.00
N LEU A 96 -3.31 10.69 -13.44
CA LEU A 96 -4.57 10.29 -14.06
C LEU A 96 -4.36 9.43 -15.30
N GLU A 97 -3.39 9.81 -16.15
CA GLU A 97 -3.02 9.04 -17.35
C GLU A 97 -2.57 7.60 -17.05
N ARG A 98 -1.86 7.39 -15.93
CA ARG A 98 -1.38 6.06 -15.52
C ARG A 98 -2.51 5.23 -14.94
N TRP A 99 -3.41 5.87 -14.19
CA TRP A 99 -4.61 5.22 -13.66
C TRP A 99 -5.56 4.81 -14.79
N ASP A 100 -5.81 5.69 -15.74
CA ASP A 100 -6.74 5.45 -16.84
C ASP A 100 -6.25 4.38 -17.82
N ALA A 101 -4.94 4.14 -17.89
CA ALA A 101 -4.34 3.06 -18.66
C ALA A 101 -4.63 1.66 -18.09
N LEU A 102 -5.05 1.55 -16.83
CA LEU A 102 -5.43 0.26 -16.23
C LEU A 102 -6.80 -0.20 -16.74
N THR A 103 -6.95 -1.52 -16.86
CA THR A 103 -8.24 -2.16 -17.12
C THR A 103 -9.17 -2.04 -15.90
N ASP A 104 -10.48 -2.18 -16.14
CA ASP A 104 -11.46 -2.14 -15.04
C ASP A 104 -11.23 -3.24 -13.99
N GLU A 105 -10.74 -4.42 -14.40
CA GLU A 105 -10.40 -5.50 -13.47
C GLU A 105 -9.21 -5.14 -12.59
N GLU A 106 -8.16 -4.55 -13.17
CA GLU A 106 -6.98 -4.08 -12.43
C GLU A 106 -7.34 -2.98 -11.42
N LYS A 107 -8.25 -2.06 -11.79
CA LYS A 107 -8.76 -1.00 -10.90
C LYS A 107 -9.58 -1.54 -9.72
N GLN A 108 -10.26 -2.68 -9.89
CA GLN A 108 -11.11 -3.29 -8.85
C GLN A 108 -10.36 -4.22 -7.88
N LYS A 109 -9.18 -4.72 -8.26
CA LYS A 109 -8.34 -5.59 -7.42
C LYS A 109 -7.24 -4.75 -6.74
N PHE A 110 -6.04 -5.32 -6.59
CA PHE A 110 -4.83 -4.58 -6.21
C PHE A 110 -4.19 -4.07 -7.51
N PRO A 111 -4.22 -2.75 -7.77
CA PRO A 111 -3.73 -2.22 -9.04
C PRO A 111 -2.25 -2.60 -9.26
N PRO A 112 -1.88 -3.17 -10.41
CA PRO A 112 -0.50 -3.57 -10.74
C PRO A 112 0.34 -2.37 -11.17
N ILE A 113 0.41 -1.38 -10.29
CA ILE A 113 1.05 -0.09 -10.52
C ILE A 113 1.69 0.40 -9.23
N CYS A 114 2.94 0.86 -9.31
CA CYS A 114 3.56 1.61 -8.22
C CYS A 114 3.02 3.05 -8.24
N PRO A 115 2.56 3.61 -7.09
CA PRO A 115 2.13 4.99 -7.03
C PRO A 115 3.19 5.99 -7.51
N ASP A 116 2.77 7.18 -7.98
CA ASP A 116 3.71 8.25 -8.34
C ASP A 116 4.26 8.96 -7.09
N PHE A 117 3.44 9.03 -6.04
CA PHE A 117 3.73 9.65 -4.76
C PHE A 117 3.17 8.79 -3.61
N VAL A 118 3.92 8.66 -2.53
CA VAL A 118 3.53 7.89 -1.34
C VAL A 118 3.89 8.64 -0.05
N ILE A 119 3.07 8.44 0.98
CA ILE A 119 3.34 8.88 2.34
C ILE A 119 3.22 7.67 3.26
N GLU A 120 4.19 7.52 4.17
CA GLU A 120 4.16 6.60 5.30
C GLU A 120 4.16 7.43 6.59
N LEU A 121 3.16 7.21 7.46
CA LEU A 121 3.03 7.89 8.74
C LEU A 121 3.60 7.00 9.84
N LEU A 122 4.79 7.35 10.32
CA LEU A 122 5.43 6.61 11.40
C LEU A 122 4.63 6.71 12.71
N SER A 123 4.11 5.58 13.21
CA SER A 123 3.52 5.48 14.53
C SER A 123 4.60 5.34 15.62
N PRO A 124 4.28 5.60 16.90
CA PRO A 124 5.25 5.48 17.98
C PRO A 124 5.86 4.07 18.15
N SER A 125 5.19 3.02 17.67
CA SER A 125 5.69 1.65 17.71
C SER A 125 6.52 1.25 16.49
N ASP A 126 6.58 2.09 15.46
CA ASP A 126 7.24 1.73 14.21
C ASP A 126 8.75 1.96 14.28
N SER A 127 9.46 1.12 13.53
CA SER A 127 10.90 1.23 13.34
C SER A 127 11.18 2.20 12.19
N LEU A 128 11.84 3.32 12.48
CA LEU A 128 12.28 4.27 11.45
C LEU A 128 13.06 3.59 10.32
N LYS A 129 13.98 2.68 10.68
CA LYS A 129 14.78 1.94 9.70
C LYS A 129 13.91 1.12 8.76
N THR A 130 12.93 0.41 9.30
CA THR A 130 12.01 -0.43 8.51
C THR A 130 11.16 0.43 7.57
N THR A 131 10.69 1.58 8.04
CA THR A 131 9.97 2.53 7.19
C THR A 131 10.87 3.11 6.10
N GLN A 132 12.12 3.44 6.40
CA GLN A 132 13.09 3.90 5.38
C GLN A 132 13.38 2.83 4.32
N GLU A 133 13.51 1.57 4.72
CA GLU A 133 13.66 0.44 3.79
C GLU A 133 12.42 0.29 2.89
N LYS A 134 11.21 0.45 3.45
CA LYS A 134 9.96 0.46 2.68
C LYS A 134 9.89 1.65 1.71
N MET A 135 10.31 2.84 2.14
CA MET A 135 10.41 4.02 1.26
C MET A 135 11.40 3.81 0.13
N GLN A 136 12.55 3.19 0.40
CA GLN A 136 13.52 2.84 -0.65
C GLN A 136 12.93 1.82 -1.62
N GLU A 137 12.19 0.81 -1.14
CA GLU A 137 11.50 -0.14 -2.01
C GLU A 137 10.51 0.57 -2.93
N TYR A 138 9.74 1.54 -2.45
CA TYR A 138 8.85 2.33 -3.31
C TYR A 138 9.61 3.12 -4.39
N ILE A 139 10.72 3.77 -4.03
CA ILE A 139 11.57 4.52 -4.96
C ILE A 139 12.15 3.59 -6.04
N ASP A 140 12.67 2.43 -5.63
CA ASP A 140 13.23 1.41 -6.53
C ASP A 140 12.17 0.85 -7.50
N ASN A 141 10.88 0.96 -7.14
CA ASN A 141 9.73 0.52 -7.93
C ASN A 141 9.06 1.65 -8.74
N GLY A 142 9.59 2.87 -8.70
CA GLY A 142 9.17 3.96 -9.58
C GLY A 142 8.38 5.11 -8.95
N VAL A 143 8.31 5.21 -7.61
CA VAL A 143 7.92 6.47 -6.97
C VAL A 143 8.91 7.56 -7.38
N GLY A 144 8.40 8.71 -7.83
CA GLY A 144 9.23 9.75 -8.46
C GLY A 144 8.93 11.18 -8.02
N LEU A 145 7.95 11.39 -7.14
CA LEU A 145 7.55 12.69 -6.60
C LEU A 145 7.75 12.76 -5.09
#